data_AF-A0A392NI50-F1
#
_entry.id   AF-A0A392NI50-F1
#
_cell.length_a   1.000
_cell.length_b   1.000
_cell.length_c   1.000
_cell.angle_alpha   90.00
_cell.angle_beta   90.00
_cell.angle_gamma   90.00
#
_symmetry.space_group_name_H-M   'P 1'
#
loop_
_entity.id
_entity.type
_entity.pdbx_description
1 polymer ?
#
loop_
_entity_poly.entity_id
_entity_poly.type
_entity_poly.pdbx_seq_one_letter_code
_entity_poly.pdbx_strand_id
1 'polypeptide(L)' 'MARKKIREYDSKRLLKEHFKRISGQELPLKSAQVIESTDINELVEKEPWLSSSKLVVKPDMLFGKRGKSGLVALNL' A
#
# COMPACT_ATOMS: atom_id res chain seq x y z
N MET A 1 -4.46 28.16 -5.92
CA MET A 1 -4.42 27.05 -4.94
C MET A 1 -3.36 26.03 -5.35
N ALA A 2 -2.38 25.74 -4.48
CA ALA A 2 -1.36 24.73 -4.76
C ALA A 2 -1.92 23.33 -4.43
N ARG A 3 -1.80 22.39 -5.37
CA ARG A 3 -2.17 20.98 -5.16
C ARG A 3 -0.93 20.21 -4.70
N LYS A 4 -0.96 19.64 -3.50
CA LYS A 4 0.10 18.77 -2.98
C LYS A 4 -0.19 17.33 -3.36
N LYS A 5 0.84 16.59 -3.78
CA LYS A 5 0.74 15.14 -3.97
C LYS A 5 0.72 14.44 -2.62
N ILE A 6 -0.01 13.34 -2.53
CA ILE A 6 0.00 12.41 -1.39
C ILE A 6 0.58 11.07 -1.84
N ARG A 7 1.08 10.29 -0.88
CA ARG A 7 1.67 8.97 -1.16
C ARG A 7 0.61 7.98 -1.61
N GLU A 8 1.04 6.93 -2.32
CA GLU A 8 0.13 5.90 -2.80
C GLU A 8 -0.56 5.19 -1.62
N TYR A 9 0.17 4.91 -0.54
CA TYR A 9 -0.35 4.32 0.69
C TYR A 9 -1.48 5.18 1.29
N ASP A 10 -1.24 6.48 1.49
CA ASP A 10 -2.23 7.39 2.07
C ASP A 10 -3.48 7.49 1.21
N SER A 11 -3.31 7.57 -0.12
CA SER A 11 -4.42 7.64 -1.06
C SER A 11 -5.31 6.39 -1.00
N LYS A 12 -4.67 5.22 -0.92
CA LYS A 12 -5.37 3.92 -0.85
C LYS A 12 -6.08 3.72 0.48
N ARG A 13 -5.45 4.14 1.59
CA ARG A 13 -6.07 4.12 2.91
C ARG A 13 -7.33 4.98 2.93
N LEU A 14 -7.22 6.24 2.52
CA LEU A 14 -8.37 7.16 2.44
C LEU A 14 -9.48 6.63 1.53
N LEU A 15 -9.11 6.04 0.38
CA LEU A 15 -10.07 5.42 -0.52
C LEU A 15 -10.79 4.27 0.19
N LYS A 16 -10.07 3.33 0.79
CA LYS A 16 -10.65 2.17 1.51
C LYS A 16 -11.59 2.62 2.63
N GLU A 17 -11.17 3.60 3.45
CA GLU A 17 -11.95 4.14 4.57
C GLU A 17 -13.30 4.74 4.14
N HIS A 18 -13.35 5.38 2.96
CA HIS A 18 -14.55 6.07 2.50
C HIS A 18 -15.31 5.34 1.38
N PHE A 19 -14.76 4.23 0.86
CA PHE A 19 -15.31 3.55 -0.31
C PHE A 19 -16.75 3.09 -0.07
N LYS A 20 -17.05 2.53 1.11
CA LYS A 20 -18.40 2.08 1.48
C LYS A 20 -19.42 3.20 1.43
N ARG A 21 -19.08 4.38 1.95
CA ARG A 21 -19.97 5.55 1.95
C ARG A 21 -20.28 6.03 0.52
N ILE A 22 -19.32 5.91 -0.38
CA ILE A 22 -19.41 6.44 -1.75
C ILE A 22 -20.07 5.44 -2.71
N SER A 23 -19.76 4.16 -2.57
CA SER A 23 -20.14 3.11 -3.52
C SER A 23 -21.18 2.12 -2.99
N GLY A 24 -21.44 2.10 -1.68
CA GLY A 24 -22.23 1.07 -1.01
C GLY A 24 -21.51 -0.28 -0.85
N GLN A 25 -20.26 -0.41 -1.30
CA GLN A 25 -19.50 -1.66 -1.31
C GLN A 25 -18.25 -1.57 -0.43
N GLU A 26 -17.78 -2.72 0.07
CA GLU A 26 -16.47 -2.81 0.71
C GLU A 26 -15.37 -2.88 -0.35
N LEU A 27 -14.25 -2.22 -0.10
CA LEU A 27 -13.06 -2.33 -0.96
C LEU A 27 -12.07 -3.31 -0.32
N PRO A 28 -11.85 -4.51 -0.89
CA PRO A 28 -10.92 -5.50 -0.33
C PRO A 28 -9.45 -5.14 -0.62
N LEU A 29 -9.08 -3.88 -0.38
CA LEU A 29 -7.73 -3.38 -0.55
C LEU A 29 -6.88 -3.74 0.65
N LYS A 30 -5.75 -4.40 0.38
CA LYS A 30 -4.72 -4.76 1.34
C LYS A 30 -3.42 -4.07 0.96
N SER A 31 -2.86 -3.31 1.89
CA SER A 31 -1.57 -2.63 1.71
C SER A 31 -0.96 -2.37 3.08
N ALA A 32 0.31 -2.70 3.23
CA ALA A 32 1.11 -2.37 4.41
C ALA A 32 2.20 -1.38 4.03
N GLN A 33 2.51 -0.44 4.93
CA GLN A 33 3.65 0.46 4.80
C GLN A 33 4.81 -0.10 5.62
N VAL A 34 5.98 -0.15 5.01
CA VAL A 34 7.24 -0.51 5.68
C VAL A 34 8.15 0.72 5.63
N ILE A 35 8.68 1.10 6.79
CA ILE A 35 9.70 2.13 6.97
C ILE A 35 10.89 1.52 7.71
N GLU A 36 11.97 2.29 7.88
CA GLU A 36 13.20 1.83 8.54
C GLU A 36 12.95 1.28 9.96
N SER A 37 12.02 1.88 10.70
CA SER A 37 11.70 1.47 12.07
C SER A 37 10.58 0.42 12.16
N THR A 38 10.13 -0.16 11.04
CA THR A 38 9.06 -1.18 11.06
C THR A 38 9.60 -2.52 11.52
N ASP A 39 9.06 -3.07 12.60
CA ASP A 39 9.22 -4.49 12.94
C ASP A 39 8.33 -5.33 12.02
N ILE A 40 8.95 -6.19 11.22
CA ILE A 40 8.26 -7.02 10.24
C ILE A 40 7.47 -8.15 10.92
N ASN A 41 7.95 -8.70 12.04
CA ASN A 41 7.25 -9.76 12.74
C ASN A 41 5.94 -9.24 13.32
N GLU A 42 5.99 -8.08 14.00
CA GLU A 42 4.78 -7.43 14.48
C GLU A 42 3.82 -7.06 13.34
N LEU A 43 4.35 -6.64 12.18
CA LEU A 43 3.53 -6.29 11.03
C LEU A 43 2.78 -7.52 10.49
N VAL A 44 3.45 -8.68 10.42
CA VAL A 44 2.82 -9.94 9.98
C VAL A 44 1.75 -10.40 10.98
N GLU A 45 1.97 -10.23 12.29
CA GLU A 45 0.93 -10.51 13.29
C GLU A 45 -0.30 -9.61 13.13
N LYS A 46 -0.10 -8.32 12.88
CA LYS A 46 -1.17 -7.34 12.64
C LYS A 46 -1.90 -7.60 11.32
N GLU A 47 -1.17 -8.05 10.30
CA GLU A 47 -1.66 -8.24 8.94
C GLU A 47 -1.34 -9.66 8.41
N PRO A 48 -2.01 -10.73 8.90
CA PRO A 48 -1.67 -12.12 8.58
C PRO A 48 -1.76 -12.50 7.09
N TRP A 49 -2.38 -11.65 6.26
CA TRP A 49 -2.41 -11.86 4.82
C TRP A 49 -1.03 -11.75 4.16
N LEU A 50 -0.08 -11.09 4.83
CA LEU A 50 1.30 -10.94 4.37
C LEU A 50 2.03 -12.28 4.25
N SER A 51 1.65 -13.31 5.03
CA SER A 51 2.30 -14.63 5.01
C SER A 51 1.52 -15.69 4.22
N SER A 52 0.30 -15.38 3.77
CA SER A 52 -0.62 -16.35 3.15
C SER A 52 -0.87 -16.13 1.67
N SER A 53 -0.29 -15.08 1.09
CA SER A 53 -0.50 -14.74 -0.32
C SER A 53 0.74 -14.12 -0.93
N LYS A 54 0.87 -14.28 -2.25
CA LYS A 54 1.96 -13.67 -3.02
C LYS A 54 1.86 -12.15 -2.97
N LEU A 55 3.01 -11.49 -2.80
CA LEU A 55 3.12 -10.07 -2.56
C LEU A 55 3.73 -9.32 -3.75
N VAL A 56 3.51 -8.01 -3.74
CA VAL A 56 4.20 -7.03 -4.58
C VAL A 56 4.82 -5.98 -3.66
N VAL A 57 6.12 -5.75 -3.79
CA VAL A 57 6.86 -4.78 -2.98
C VAL A 57 7.42 -3.68 -3.88
N LYS A 58 7.24 -2.43 -3.49
CA LYS A 58 7.70 -1.25 -4.27
C LYS A 58 7.85 -0.03 -3.37
N PRO A 59 8.71 0.94 -3.74
CA PRO A 59 8.82 2.20 -3.00
C PRO A 59 7.63 3.12 -3.27
N ASP A 60 7.32 3.94 -2.27
CA ASP A 60 6.27 4.95 -2.29
C ASP A 60 6.84 6.33 -1.90
N MET A 61 7.60 6.91 -2.83
CA MET A 61 8.31 8.18 -2.67
C MET A 61 7.93 9.22 -3.74
N LEU A 62 6.68 9.19 -4.21
CA LEU A 62 6.10 10.18 -5.12
C LEU A 62 6.76 10.31 -6.52
N PHE A 63 7.37 9.23 -7.02
CA PHE A 63 7.92 9.18 -8.38
C PHE A 63 7.28 8.06 -9.22
N GLY A 64 7.26 8.28 -10.54
CA GLY A 64 6.70 7.34 -11.52
C GLY A 64 7.71 6.32 -12.01
N LYS A 65 7.33 5.49 -13.00
CA LYS A 65 8.23 4.56 -13.72
C LYS A 65 8.95 3.50 -12.86
N ARG A 66 8.52 3.25 -11.63
CA ARG A 66 9.09 2.24 -10.70
C ARG A 66 9.34 0.87 -11.36
N GLY A 67 8.41 0.36 -12.16
CA GLY A 67 8.58 -0.92 -12.87
C GLY A 67 9.70 -0.89 -13.92
N LYS A 68 9.81 0.21 -14.69
CA LYS A 68 10.91 0.40 -15.65
C LYS A 68 12.26 0.60 -14.98
N SER A 69 12.26 1.09 -13.74
CA SER A 69 13.47 1.29 -12.93
C SER A 69 13.89 0.06 -12.12
N GLY A 70 13.20 -1.09 -12.27
CA GLY A 70 13.52 -2.30 -11.48
C GLY A 70 13.17 -2.18 -10.00
N LEU A 71 12.30 -1.24 -9.62
CA LEU A 71 11.92 -0.97 -8.23
C LEU A 71 10.54 -1.56 -7.89
N VAL A 72 10.15 -2.64 -8.56
CA VAL A 72 8.92 -3.38 -8.25
C VAL A 72 9.27 -4.86 -8.23
N ALA A 73 9.25 -5.45 -7.05
CA ALA A 73 9.34 -6.90 -6.89
C ALA A 73 7.93 -7.49 -6.99
N LEU A 74 7.77 -8.49 -7.85
CA LEU A 74 6.49 -9.13 -8.14
C LEU A 74 6.54 -10.59 -7.71
N ASN A 75 5.39 -11.12 -7.26
CA ASN A 75 5.19 -12.54 -7.02
C ASN A 75 6.18 -13.12 -5.98
N LEU A 76 6.40 -12.35 -4.90
CA LEU A 76 7.16 -12.79 -3.72
C LEU A 76 6.28 -13.58 -2.76
#